data_AF-A0A840YTW3-F1
#
_entry.id   AF-A0A840YTW3-F1
#
_cell.length_a   1.000
_cell.length_b   1.000
_cell.length_c   1.000
_cell.angle_alpha   90.00
_cell.angle_beta   90.00
_cell.angle_gamma   90.00
#
_symmetry.space_group_name_H-M   'P 1'
#
loop_
_entity.id
_entity.type
_entity.pdbx_description
1 polymer ?
#
loop_
_entity_poly.entity_id
_entity_poly.type
_entity_poly.pdbx_seq_one_letter_code
_entity_poly.pdbx_strand_id
1 'polypeptide(L)'
;MLQDVDPQIMTNFVERFNFTDIRDGFASFIYDNSMFNILLLKAALGHSKLRVTSAYLRQRRQIAQRFERFTHLQETVFDEIRNFQRVDPTILHVRMSGAAVTDAMVKRLRDARYRTRMGMGCVDPENPPRDLSPDHRGGFCVVQRCTLCVHGVVFEDSLPDLAVRVAELRFIRSHVAAERFEGSTFQAEWLASNLIVERLFYHRQAEFEQAAFSHGEKLARSEVYLFDQIPPSALMATGTI
;
A
#
# COMPACT_ATOMS: atom_id res chain seq x y z
N MET A 1 -34.45 -26.83 -9.65
CA MET A 1 -34.68 -25.82 -10.70
C MET A 1 -33.34 -25.59 -11.40
N LEU A 2 -32.90 -26.56 -12.19
CA LEU A 2 -31.71 -26.46 -13.03
C LEU A 2 -32.22 -25.89 -14.36
N GLN A 3 -32.05 -24.59 -14.55
CA GLN A 3 -32.44 -23.92 -15.80
C GLN A 3 -31.51 -24.39 -16.93
N ASP A 4 -32.11 -24.53 -18.10
CA ASP A 4 -31.50 -24.89 -19.38
C ASP A 4 -30.19 -24.13 -19.62
N VAL A 5 -29.07 -24.84 -19.48
CA VAL A 5 -27.78 -24.36 -19.97
C VAL A 5 -27.84 -24.46 -21.49
N ASP A 6 -27.65 -23.32 -22.17
CA ASP A 6 -27.62 -23.24 -23.63
C ASP A 6 -26.72 -24.35 -24.21
N PRO A 7 -27.24 -25.24 -25.10
CA PRO A 7 -26.49 -26.32 -25.71
C PRO A 7 -25.18 -25.85 -26.37
N GLN A 8 -25.13 -24.62 -26.89
CA GLN A 8 -23.91 -24.05 -27.46
C GLN A 8 -22.85 -23.74 -26.39
N ILE A 9 -23.24 -23.38 -25.17
CA ILE A 9 -22.31 -23.19 -24.04
C ILE A 9 -21.71 -24.54 -23.64
N MET A 10 -22.53 -25.59 -23.56
CA MET A 10 -22.07 -26.94 -23.24
C MET A 10 -21.12 -27.50 -24.32
N THR A 11 -21.43 -27.27 -25.60
CA THR A 11 -20.59 -27.72 -26.72
C THR A 11 -19.25 -26.98 -26.74
N ASN A 12 -19.24 -25.66 -26.53
CA ASN A 12 -18.02 -24.85 -26.41
C ASN A 12 -17.18 -25.21 -25.16
N PHE A 13 -17.83 -25.66 -24.08
CA PHE A 13 -17.13 -26.10 -22.87
C PHE A 13 -16.38 -27.41 -23.09
N VAL A 14 -17.01 -28.37 -23.77
CA VAL A 14 -16.39 -29.65 -24.14
C VAL A 14 -15.22 -29.44 -25.10
N GLU A 15 -15.33 -28.51 -26.06
CA GLU A 15 -14.24 -28.19 -27.00
C GLU A 15 -12.99 -27.59 -26.34
N ARG A 16 -13.13 -26.98 -25.15
CA ARG A 16 -12.01 -26.35 -24.42
C ARG A 16 -11.45 -27.22 -23.29
N PHE A 17 -12.00 -28.40 -23.08
CA PHE A 17 -11.61 -29.29 -22.00
C PHE A 17 -10.29 -30.00 -22.35
N ASN A 18 -9.22 -29.74 -21.59
CA ASN A 18 -7.91 -30.31 -21.84
C ASN A 18 -7.61 -31.48 -20.89
N PHE A 19 -6.72 -32.40 -21.28
CA PHE A 19 -6.30 -33.52 -20.44
C PHE A 19 -5.68 -33.07 -19.10
N THR A 20 -5.12 -31.86 -19.06
CA THR A 20 -4.64 -31.23 -17.83
C THR A 20 -5.78 -31.01 -16.82
N ASP A 21 -6.98 -30.64 -17.27
CA ASP A 21 -8.13 -30.38 -16.38
C ASP A 21 -8.63 -31.68 -15.74
N ILE A 22 -8.65 -32.78 -16.50
CA ILE A 22 -8.97 -34.12 -15.99
C ILE A 22 -7.95 -34.54 -14.93
N ARG A 23 -6.66 -34.38 -15.25
CA ARG A 23 -5.57 -34.70 -14.33
C ARG A 23 -5.68 -33.89 -13.05
N ASP A 24 -5.98 -32.60 -13.15
CA ASP A 24 -6.09 -31.70 -11.99
C ASP A 24 -7.34 -31.99 -11.14
N GLY A 25 -8.46 -32.33 -11.77
CA GLY A 25 -9.67 -32.81 -11.08
C GLY A 25 -9.42 -34.11 -10.32
N PHE A 26 -8.78 -35.10 -10.96
CA PHE A 26 -8.40 -36.36 -10.32
C PHE A 26 -7.40 -36.15 -9.18
N ALA A 27 -6.40 -35.27 -9.37
CA ALA A 27 -5.44 -34.90 -8.35
C ALA A 27 -6.12 -34.30 -7.11
N SER A 28 -7.07 -33.38 -7.29
CA SER A 28 -7.87 -32.80 -6.21
C SER A 28 -8.68 -33.85 -5.48
N PHE A 29 -9.41 -34.69 -6.23
CA PHE A 29 -10.24 -35.75 -5.65
C PHE A 29 -9.41 -36.68 -4.75
N ILE A 30 -8.26 -37.16 -5.24
CA ILE A 30 -7.39 -38.05 -4.45
C ILE A 30 -6.83 -37.31 -3.22
N TYR A 31 -6.37 -36.06 -3.38
CA TYR A 31 -5.78 -35.31 -2.28
C TYR A 31 -6.79 -35.03 -1.17
N ASP A 32 -8.01 -34.62 -1.52
CA ASP A 32 -9.06 -34.27 -0.55
C ASP A 32 -9.63 -35.53 0.14
N ASN A 33 -9.88 -36.61 -0.60
CA ASN A 33 -10.43 -37.86 -0.04
C ASN A 33 -9.39 -38.69 0.74
N SER A 34 -8.10 -38.43 0.54
CA SER A 34 -7.02 -39.10 1.27
C SER A 34 -6.58 -38.37 2.55
N MET A 35 -7.36 -37.39 3.02
CA MET A 35 -6.99 -36.49 4.12
C MET A 35 -5.64 -35.81 3.86
N PHE A 36 -5.46 -35.28 2.65
CA PHE A 36 -4.27 -34.53 2.23
C PHE A 36 -2.98 -35.36 2.20
N ASN A 37 -3.07 -36.66 1.90
CA ASN A 37 -1.91 -37.55 1.83
C ASN A 37 -1.12 -37.36 0.53
N ILE A 38 0.04 -36.70 0.65
CA ILE A 38 0.93 -36.40 -0.47
C ILE A 38 1.54 -37.64 -1.15
N LEU A 39 1.69 -38.77 -0.42
CA LEU A 39 2.26 -40.00 -0.96
C LEU A 39 1.26 -40.71 -1.88
N LEU A 40 -0.01 -40.73 -1.50
CA LEU A 40 -1.10 -41.22 -2.35
C LEU A 40 -1.23 -40.37 -3.61
N LEU A 41 -1.15 -39.05 -3.48
CA LEU A 41 -1.17 -38.14 -4.63
C LEU A 41 0.04 -38.35 -5.56
N LYS A 42 1.24 -38.56 -4.99
CA LYS A 42 2.45 -38.89 -5.78
C LYS A 42 2.25 -40.18 -6.58
N ALA A 43 1.70 -41.22 -5.94
CA ALA A 43 1.43 -42.50 -6.60
C ALA A 43 0.38 -42.34 -7.71
N ALA A 44 -0.73 -41.64 -7.42
CA ALA A 44 -1.81 -41.38 -8.37
C ALA A 44 -1.37 -40.55 -9.60
N LEU A 45 -0.45 -39.59 -9.42
CA LEU A 45 0.09 -38.76 -10.50
C LEU A 45 1.33 -39.35 -11.19
N GLY A 46 1.81 -40.51 -10.77
CA GLY A 46 3.02 -41.14 -11.33
C GLY A 46 4.29 -40.30 -11.14
N HIS A 47 4.34 -39.40 -10.16
CA HIS A 47 5.51 -38.56 -9.94
C HIS A 47 6.67 -39.38 -9.37
N SER A 48 7.84 -39.33 -10.01
CA SER A 48 9.03 -40.07 -9.58
C SER A 48 9.57 -39.60 -8.22
N LYS A 49 9.63 -38.28 -8.01
CA LYS A 49 10.16 -37.63 -6.80
C LYS A 49 9.07 -36.88 -6.04
N LEU A 50 9.07 -36.97 -4.71
CA LEU A 50 8.13 -36.23 -3.84
C LEU A 50 8.19 -34.70 -4.06
N ARG A 51 9.37 -34.19 -4.42
CA ARG A 51 9.60 -32.78 -4.77
C ARG A 51 8.68 -32.31 -5.92
N VAL A 52 8.39 -33.18 -6.89
CA VAL A 52 7.53 -32.85 -8.03
C VAL A 52 6.08 -32.68 -7.58
N THR A 53 5.58 -33.59 -6.74
CA THR A 53 4.25 -33.46 -6.13
C THR A 53 4.12 -32.22 -5.27
N SER A 54 5.16 -31.89 -4.50
CA SER A 54 5.20 -30.67 -3.68
C SER A 54 5.18 -29.39 -4.55
N ALA A 55 5.94 -29.37 -5.64
CA ALA A 55 5.95 -28.27 -6.59
C ALA A 55 4.58 -28.09 -7.28
N TYR A 56 3.95 -29.20 -7.68
CA TYR A 56 2.61 -29.22 -8.28
C TYR A 56 1.55 -28.64 -7.32
N LEU A 57 1.51 -29.11 -6.07
CA LEU A 57 0.61 -28.59 -5.05
C LEU A 57 0.85 -27.09 -4.77
N ARG A 58 2.13 -26.67 -4.68
CA ARG A 58 2.48 -25.26 -4.51
C ARG A 58 2.00 -24.41 -5.69
N GLN A 59 2.21 -24.86 -6.92
CA GLN A 59 1.76 -24.16 -8.12
C GLN A 59 0.24 -24.01 -8.11
N ARG A 60 -0.51 -25.07 -7.80
CA ARG A 60 -1.98 -24.99 -7.71
C ARG A 60 -2.44 -24.04 -6.62
N ARG A 61 -1.83 -24.09 -5.44
CA ARG A 61 -2.13 -23.13 -4.36
C ARG A 61 -1.84 -21.69 -4.78
N GLN A 62 -0.74 -21.45 -5.48
CA GLN A 62 -0.41 -20.11 -6.01
C GLN A 62 -1.41 -19.65 -7.07
N ILE A 63 -1.86 -20.54 -7.97
CA ILE A 63 -2.88 -20.23 -8.96
C ILE A 63 -4.20 -19.88 -8.26
N ALA A 64 -4.64 -20.70 -7.31
CA ALA A 64 -5.87 -20.45 -6.53
C ALA A 64 -5.80 -19.10 -5.79
N GLN A 65 -4.69 -18.81 -5.10
CA GLN A 65 -4.49 -17.53 -4.41
C GLN A 65 -4.46 -16.33 -5.35
N ARG A 66 -3.90 -16.49 -6.56
CA ARG A 66 -3.90 -15.43 -7.58
C ARG A 66 -5.31 -15.18 -8.11
N PHE A 67 -6.08 -16.24 -8.37
CA PHE A 67 -7.47 -16.13 -8.78
C PHE A 67 -8.31 -15.46 -7.70
N GLU A 68 -8.21 -15.90 -6.45
CA GLU A 68 -8.91 -15.29 -5.31
C GLU A 68 -8.59 -13.79 -5.18
N ARG A 69 -7.31 -13.41 -5.26
CA ARG A 69 -6.90 -11.99 -5.25
C ARG A 69 -7.44 -11.21 -6.45
N PHE A 70 -7.49 -11.83 -7.62
CA PHE A 70 -8.02 -11.20 -8.82
C PHE A 70 -9.54 -11.01 -8.73
N THR A 71 -10.27 -12.01 -8.26
CA THR A 71 -11.71 -11.93 -7.97
C THR A 71 -11.99 -10.82 -6.97
N HIS A 72 -11.25 -10.78 -5.85
CA HIS A 72 -11.39 -9.72 -4.85
C HIS A 72 -11.11 -8.32 -5.42
N LEU A 73 -10.10 -8.18 -6.30
CA LEU A 73 -9.84 -6.93 -7.01
C LEU A 73 -11.01 -6.55 -7.92
N GLN A 74 -11.54 -7.49 -8.71
CA GLN A 74 -12.67 -7.23 -9.60
C GLN A 74 -13.92 -6.82 -8.82
N GLU A 75 -14.25 -7.54 -7.75
CA GLU A 75 -15.35 -7.19 -6.85
C GLU A 75 -15.17 -5.78 -6.30
N THR A 76 -13.97 -5.45 -5.80
CA THR A 76 -13.66 -4.12 -5.29
C THR A 76 -13.84 -3.03 -6.36
N VAL A 77 -13.38 -3.27 -7.60
CA VAL A 77 -13.54 -2.34 -8.72
C VAL A 77 -15.02 -2.14 -9.05
N PHE A 78 -15.80 -3.20 -9.15
CA PHE A 78 -17.22 -3.10 -9.46
C PHE A 78 -18.01 -2.43 -8.34
N ASP A 79 -17.66 -2.67 -7.08
CA ASP A 79 -18.27 -1.98 -5.95
C ASP A 79 -17.94 -0.49 -5.95
N GLU A 80 -16.72 -0.09 -6.31
CA GLU A 80 -16.37 1.33 -6.47
C GLU A 80 -17.18 1.98 -7.62
N ILE A 81 -17.35 1.29 -8.75
CA ILE A 81 -18.16 1.78 -9.88
C ILE A 81 -19.63 1.92 -9.48
N ARG A 82 -20.22 0.90 -8.84
CA ARG A 82 -21.63 0.91 -8.44
C ARG A 82 -21.94 2.01 -7.43
N ASN A 83 -21.10 2.16 -6.41
CA ASN A 83 -21.38 3.06 -5.29
C ASN A 83 -20.95 4.50 -5.57
N PHE A 84 -19.89 4.70 -6.35
CA PHE A 84 -19.24 6.00 -6.46
C PHE A 84 -19.01 6.49 -7.90
N GLN A 85 -19.35 5.69 -8.91
CA GLN A 85 -19.16 6.01 -10.35
C GLN A 85 -17.72 6.39 -10.75
N ARG A 86 -16.75 6.13 -9.87
CA ARG A 86 -15.33 6.43 -10.08
C ARG A 86 -14.50 5.40 -9.34
N VAL A 87 -13.49 4.89 -10.02
CA VAL A 87 -12.48 3.99 -9.45
C VAL A 87 -11.31 4.82 -8.94
N ASP A 88 -11.05 4.79 -7.64
CA ASP A 88 -9.88 5.41 -7.01
C ASP A 88 -8.81 4.32 -6.73
N PRO A 89 -7.63 4.39 -7.38
CA PRO A 89 -6.54 3.43 -7.16
C PRO A 89 -6.12 3.30 -5.69
N THR A 90 -6.26 4.39 -4.93
CA THR A 90 -5.89 4.46 -3.52
C THR A 90 -6.85 3.64 -2.67
N ILE A 91 -8.15 3.77 -2.91
CA ILE A 91 -9.19 3.00 -2.20
C ILE A 91 -9.08 1.52 -2.55
N LEU A 92 -8.83 1.20 -3.83
CA LEU A 92 -8.54 -0.16 -4.26
C LEU A 92 -7.35 -0.74 -3.50
N HIS A 93 -6.24 0.01 -3.40
CA HIS A 93 -5.06 -0.44 -2.66
C HIS A 93 -5.41 -0.74 -1.20
N VAL A 94 -6.04 0.20 -0.49
CA VAL A 94 -6.39 0.03 0.94
C VAL A 94 -7.31 -1.18 1.16
N ARG A 95 -8.30 -1.41 0.29
CA ARG A 95 -9.18 -2.60 0.37
C ARG A 95 -8.44 -3.89 0.07
N MET A 96 -7.51 -3.88 -0.90
CA MET A 96 -6.68 -5.04 -1.23
C MET A 96 -5.63 -5.38 -0.15
N SER A 97 -5.26 -4.41 0.70
CA SER A 97 -4.30 -4.61 1.81
C SER A 97 -4.83 -5.52 2.93
N GLY A 98 -6.13 -5.85 2.93
CA GLY A 98 -6.75 -6.65 4.00
C GLY A 98 -7.12 -5.83 5.24
N ALA A 99 -7.05 -4.50 5.18
CA ALA A 99 -7.57 -3.63 6.22
C ALA A 99 -9.10 -3.64 6.18
N ALA A 100 -9.76 -3.69 7.35
CA ALA A 100 -11.20 -3.52 7.44
C ALA A 100 -11.56 -2.07 7.05
N VAL A 101 -11.95 -1.87 5.79
CA VAL A 101 -12.28 -0.54 5.28
C VAL A 101 -13.75 -0.23 5.59
N THR A 102 -13.98 0.69 6.51
CA THR A 102 -15.33 1.17 6.82
C THR A 102 -15.75 2.30 5.87
N ASP A 103 -17.04 2.50 5.66
CA ASP A 103 -17.55 3.60 4.82
C ASP A 103 -17.13 4.97 5.34
N ALA A 104 -17.01 5.12 6.67
CA ALA A 104 -16.48 6.33 7.30
C ALA A 104 -15.03 6.60 6.89
N MET A 105 -14.19 5.56 6.78
CA MET A 105 -12.82 5.68 6.28
C MET A 105 -12.81 6.09 4.82
N VAL A 106 -13.64 5.49 3.97
CA VAL A 106 -13.74 5.84 2.55
C VAL A 106 -14.12 7.31 2.38
N LYS A 107 -15.15 7.76 3.12
CA LYS A 107 -15.60 9.16 3.10
C LYS A 107 -14.48 10.12 3.51
N ARG A 108 -13.70 9.74 4.54
CA ARG A 108 -12.56 10.53 5.01
C ARG A 108 -11.45 10.61 3.97
N LEU A 109 -11.07 9.48 3.37
CA LEU A 109 -10.01 9.41 2.36
C LEU A 109 -10.34 10.25 1.11
N ARG A 110 -11.64 10.34 0.77
CA ARG A 110 -12.14 11.13 -0.36
C ARG A 110 -12.24 12.63 -0.05
N ASP A 111 -12.40 13.02 1.21
CA ASP A 111 -12.56 14.43 1.60
C ASP A 111 -11.18 15.07 1.84
N ALA A 112 -10.84 16.02 0.97
CA ALA A 112 -9.56 16.74 1.00
C ALA A 112 -9.32 17.47 2.33
N ARG A 113 -10.37 17.78 3.12
CA ARG A 113 -10.22 18.41 4.43
C ARG A 113 -9.60 17.50 5.48
N TYR A 114 -9.57 16.19 5.25
CA TYR A 114 -8.93 15.22 6.14
C TYR A 114 -7.52 14.83 5.66
N ARG A 115 -6.93 15.60 4.75
CA ARG A 115 -5.52 15.44 4.40
C ARG A 115 -4.63 15.93 5.53
N THR A 116 -3.55 15.20 5.69
CA THR A 116 -2.46 15.47 6.63
C THR A 116 -1.61 16.62 6.08
N ARG A 117 -0.69 17.13 6.90
CA ARG A 117 0.28 18.16 6.47
C ARG A 117 1.03 17.78 5.18
N MET A 118 1.28 16.48 4.99
CA MET A 118 2.01 15.95 3.83
C MET A 118 1.11 15.62 2.64
N GLY A 119 -0.14 16.12 2.61
CA GLY A 119 -1.11 15.84 1.54
C GLY A 119 -1.60 14.39 1.52
N MET A 120 -1.14 13.54 2.45
CA MET A 120 -1.54 12.15 2.63
C MET A 120 -2.87 12.06 3.35
N GLY A 121 -3.65 11.00 3.14
CA GLY A 121 -4.81 10.69 3.98
C GLY A 121 -4.45 9.80 5.15
N CYS A 122 -5.41 9.62 6.07
CA CYS A 122 -5.24 8.78 7.25
C CYS A 122 -6.41 7.79 7.39
N VAL A 123 -6.06 6.50 7.50
CA VAL A 123 -7.02 5.41 7.78
C VAL A 123 -7.65 5.60 9.16
N ASP A 124 -6.83 5.77 10.20
CA ASP A 124 -7.28 5.95 11.57
C ASP A 124 -6.50 7.08 12.27
N PRO A 125 -7.06 8.32 12.26
CA PRO A 125 -6.40 9.47 12.86
C PRO A 125 -6.60 9.55 14.37
N GLU A 126 -7.55 8.81 14.94
CA GLU A 126 -7.87 8.86 16.37
C GLU A 126 -7.02 7.87 17.19
N ASN A 127 -6.49 6.84 16.53
CA ASN A 127 -5.62 5.85 17.16
C ASN A 127 -4.26 5.74 16.45
N PRO A 128 -3.38 6.76 16.52
CA PRO A 128 -2.03 6.63 15.97
C PRO A 128 -1.24 5.50 16.66
N PRO A 129 -0.32 4.83 15.95
CA PRO A 129 0.56 3.82 16.54
C PRO A 129 1.37 4.39 17.72
N ARG A 130 1.51 3.60 18.79
CA ARG A 130 2.23 4.02 20.01
C ARG A 130 3.69 4.38 19.74
N ASP A 131 4.34 3.72 18.79
CA ASP A 131 5.73 4.04 18.42
C ASP A 131 5.88 5.45 17.84
N LEU A 132 4.81 5.97 17.22
CA LEU A 132 4.80 7.30 16.61
C LEU A 132 4.25 8.37 17.57
N SER A 133 3.26 8.02 18.39
CA SER A 133 2.62 8.92 19.36
C SER A 133 2.43 8.20 20.71
N PRO A 134 3.49 8.05 21.53
CA PRO A 134 3.44 7.28 22.77
C PRO A 134 2.43 7.84 23.78
N ASP A 135 2.35 9.18 23.86
CA ASP A 135 1.53 9.92 24.83
C ASP A 135 0.19 10.38 24.24
N HIS A 136 -0.36 9.66 23.27
CA HIS A 136 -1.64 10.04 22.65
C HIS A 136 -2.79 10.04 23.67
N ARG A 137 -3.48 11.17 23.82
CA ARG A 137 -4.56 11.36 24.81
C ARG A 137 -5.97 11.38 24.20
N GLY A 138 -6.11 10.85 22.98
CA GLY A 138 -7.35 10.88 22.21
C GLY A 138 -7.47 12.11 21.31
N GLY A 139 -8.47 12.09 20.42
CA GLY A 139 -8.63 13.08 19.35
C GLY A 139 -7.72 12.81 18.14
N PHE A 140 -7.61 13.78 17.23
CA PHE A 140 -6.82 13.65 16.01
C PHE A 140 -5.31 13.62 16.29
N CYS A 141 -4.58 12.79 15.56
CA CYS A 141 -3.12 12.72 15.59
C CYS A 141 -2.49 14.09 15.28
N VAL A 142 -1.72 14.61 16.24
CA VAL A 142 -0.99 15.89 16.13
C VAL A 142 0.42 15.74 15.58
N VAL A 143 0.99 14.52 15.63
CA VAL A 143 2.38 14.26 15.23
C VAL A 143 2.59 14.48 13.72
N GLN A 144 1.59 14.13 12.90
CA GLN A 144 1.56 14.39 11.45
C GLN A 144 2.81 13.88 10.68
N ARG A 145 3.47 12.82 11.17
CA ARG A 145 4.60 12.13 10.52
C ARG A 145 4.14 10.90 9.73
N CYS A 146 3.16 11.12 8.88
CA CYS A 146 2.39 10.10 8.16
C CYS A 146 3.22 9.21 7.21
N THR A 147 4.41 9.61 6.76
CA THR A 147 5.32 8.75 5.96
C THR A 147 5.93 7.61 6.78
N LEU A 148 5.94 7.73 8.10
CA LEU A 148 6.36 6.67 9.03
C LEU A 148 5.17 5.90 9.64
N CYS A 149 3.94 6.32 9.35
CA CYS A 149 2.74 5.77 9.97
C CYS A 149 2.13 4.67 9.12
N VAL A 150 1.73 3.57 9.75
CA VAL A 150 0.99 2.49 9.08
C VAL A 150 -0.40 2.89 8.59
N HIS A 151 -0.97 3.98 9.13
CA HIS A 151 -2.26 4.53 8.71
C HIS A 151 -2.14 5.56 7.58
N GLY A 152 -0.92 5.95 7.21
CA GLY A 152 -0.66 6.94 6.18
C GLY A 152 -0.99 6.40 4.80
N VAL A 153 -1.80 7.15 4.04
CA VAL A 153 -2.20 6.79 2.68
C VAL A 153 -1.72 7.87 1.72
N VAL A 154 -0.84 7.48 0.78
CA VAL A 154 -0.31 8.39 -0.24
C VAL A 154 -1.29 8.49 -1.41
N PHE A 155 -1.52 9.70 -1.89
CA PHE A 155 -2.34 9.99 -3.06
C PHE A 155 -1.52 10.73 -4.12
N GLU A 156 -2.00 10.78 -5.36
CA GLU A 156 -1.30 11.49 -6.45
C GLU A 156 -1.11 12.99 -6.19
N ASP A 157 -2.03 13.60 -5.44
CA ASP A 157 -2.01 15.00 -5.03
C ASP A 157 -1.15 15.25 -3.78
N SER A 158 -0.62 14.20 -3.13
CA SER A 158 0.30 14.36 -1.99
C SER A 158 1.70 14.85 -2.40
N LEU A 159 2.04 14.82 -3.70
CA LEU A 159 3.41 15.11 -4.17
C LEU A 159 3.94 16.50 -3.74
N PRO A 160 3.20 17.61 -3.89
CA PRO A 160 3.72 18.93 -3.55
C PRO A 160 4.01 19.07 -2.05
N ASP A 161 3.13 18.54 -1.20
CA ASP A 161 3.26 18.62 0.25
C ASP A 161 4.37 17.69 0.78
N LEU A 162 4.57 16.53 0.15
CA LEU A 162 5.73 15.67 0.39
C LEU A 162 7.05 16.39 0.02
N ALA A 163 7.05 17.16 -1.08
CA ALA A 163 8.23 17.93 -1.50
C ALA A 163 8.57 19.02 -0.48
N VAL A 164 7.55 19.72 0.04
CA VAL A 164 7.70 20.67 1.16
C VAL A 164 8.36 19.98 2.35
N ARG A 165 7.83 18.83 2.78
CA ARG A 165 8.38 18.10 3.93
C ARG A 165 9.84 17.68 3.71
N VAL A 166 10.19 17.19 2.53
CA VAL A 166 11.57 16.80 2.23
C VAL A 166 12.50 18.01 2.19
N ALA A 167 12.04 19.17 1.72
CA ALA A 167 12.80 20.42 1.77
C ALA A 167 13.09 20.85 3.23
N GLU A 168 12.11 20.77 4.12
CA GLU A 168 12.28 21.02 5.55
C GLU A 168 13.33 20.08 6.17
N LEU A 169 13.26 18.78 5.86
CA LEU A 169 14.23 17.79 6.35
C LEU A 169 15.64 18.03 5.79
N ARG A 170 15.77 18.42 4.51
CA ARG A 170 17.05 18.82 3.89
C ARG A 170 17.63 20.05 4.59
N PHE A 171 16.78 21.03 4.89
CA PHE A 171 17.18 22.24 5.62
C PHE A 171 17.68 21.89 7.03
N ILE A 172 16.97 21.04 7.76
CA ILE A 172 17.42 20.57 9.08
C ILE A 172 18.77 19.87 8.98
N ARG A 173 18.91 18.95 8.03
CA ARG A 173 20.14 18.20 7.81
C ARG A 173 21.34 19.10 7.52
N SER A 174 21.16 20.23 6.85
CA SER A 174 22.26 21.16 6.55
C SER A 174 22.61 22.11 7.71
N HIS A 175 21.82 22.15 8.79
CA HIS A 175 21.99 23.10 9.89
C HIS A 175 22.15 22.42 11.27
N VAL A 176 22.03 21.10 11.34
CA VAL A 176 22.25 20.30 12.56
C VAL A 176 23.46 19.38 12.33
N ALA A 177 24.19 19.05 13.40
CA ALA A 177 25.29 18.09 13.34
C ALA A 177 24.84 16.75 12.72
N ALA A 178 25.64 16.21 11.80
CA ALA A 178 25.30 15.01 11.04
C ALA A 178 24.91 13.82 11.93
N GLU A 179 25.67 13.59 13.01
CA GLU A 179 25.41 12.51 13.98
C GLU A 179 24.05 12.66 14.66
N ARG A 180 23.64 13.89 14.99
CA ARG A 180 22.31 14.16 15.57
C ARG A 180 21.21 13.89 14.57
N PHE A 181 21.39 14.29 13.31
CA PHE A 181 20.41 14.02 12.28
C PHE A 181 20.24 12.52 12.05
N GLU A 182 21.36 11.81 11.86
CA GLU A 182 21.39 10.37 11.60
C GLU A 182 20.83 9.53 12.77
N GLY A 183 21.12 9.93 14.01
CA GLY A 183 20.58 9.29 15.21
C GLY A 183 19.13 9.65 15.52
N SER A 184 18.55 10.63 14.82
CA SER A 184 17.18 11.07 15.05
C SER A 184 16.17 10.31 14.19
N THR A 185 14.90 10.45 14.55
CA THR A 185 13.81 9.93 13.72
C THR A 185 13.64 10.73 12.40
N PHE A 186 14.27 11.90 12.24
CA PHE A 186 14.21 12.67 10.98
C PHE A 186 14.93 11.94 9.83
N GLN A 187 15.98 11.18 10.13
CA GLN A 187 16.65 10.35 9.12
C GLN A 187 15.71 9.28 8.56
N ALA A 188 14.99 8.57 9.44
CA ALA A 188 14.00 7.57 9.03
C ALA A 188 12.90 8.20 8.16
N GLU A 189 12.43 9.38 8.53
CA GLU A 189 11.41 10.11 7.77
C GLU A 189 11.91 10.56 6.40
N TRP A 190 13.14 11.08 6.34
CA TRP A 190 13.76 11.47 5.07
C TRP A 190 13.89 10.27 4.12
N LEU A 191 14.36 9.13 4.62
CA LEU A 191 14.44 7.90 3.84
C LEU A 191 13.06 7.41 3.37
N ALA A 192 12.08 7.38 4.26
CA ALA A 192 10.73 6.95 3.93
C ALA A 192 10.09 7.82 2.85
N SER A 193 10.21 9.15 2.98
CA SER A 193 9.68 10.10 1.99
C SER A 193 10.32 9.93 0.61
N ASN A 194 11.65 9.77 0.54
CA ASN A 194 12.32 9.55 -0.75
C ASN A 194 11.92 8.19 -1.36
N LEU A 195 11.80 7.13 -0.56
CA LEU A 195 11.34 5.83 -1.04
C LEU A 195 9.91 5.87 -1.60
N ILE A 196 9.03 6.65 -0.98
CA ILE A 196 7.67 6.90 -1.48
C ILE A 196 7.74 7.55 -2.86
N VAL A 197 8.57 8.59 -3.03
CA VAL A 197 8.75 9.30 -4.30
C VAL A 197 9.34 8.38 -5.37
N GLU A 198 10.38 7.63 -5.06
CA GLU A 198 11.02 6.69 -5.98
C GLU A 198 10.06 5.60 -6.46
N ARG A 199 9.16 5.10 -5.59
CA ARG A 199 8.26 4.00 -5.93
C ARG A 199 6.96 4.44 -6.57
N LEU A 200 6.32 5.48 -6.02
CA LEU A 200 4.98 5.90 -6.43
C LEU A 200 5.01 7.05 -7.44
N PHE A 201 6.06 7.87 -7.42
CA PHE A 201 6.16 9.10 -8.22
C PHE A 201 7.40 9.10 -9.12
N TYR A 202 7.89 7.93 -9.54
CA TYR A 202 9.09 7.80 -10.37
C TYR A 202 9.05 8.66 -11.65
N HIS A 203 7.85 8.83 -12.24
CA HIS A 203 7.63 9.62 -13.45
C HIS A 203 7.55 11.15 -13.21
N ARG A 204 7.46 11.59 -11.95
CA ARG A 204 7.35 13.00 -11.52
C ARG A 204 8.51 13.44 -10.62
N GLN A 205 9.63 12.71 -10.64
CA GLN A 205 10.81 13.06 -9.81
C GLN A 205 11.34 14.48 -10.07
N ALA A 206 11.37 14.92 -11.34
CA ALA A 206 11.84 16.27 -11.67
C ALA A 206 10.94 17.36 -11.08
N GLU A 207 9.63 17.17 -11.13
CA GLU A 207 8.65 18.08 -10.52
C GLU A 207 8.81 18.12 -8.99
N PHE A 208 8.97 16.94 -8.38
CA PHE A 208 9.22 16.81 -6.94
C PHE A 208 10.49 17.57 -6.51
N GLU A 209 11.60 17.36 -7.21
CA GLU A 209 12.87 18.02 -6.89
C GLU A 209 12.79 19.53 -7.08
N GLN A 210 12.10 20.00 -8.12
CA GLN A 210 11.86 21.42 -8.34
C GLN A 210 11.03 22.04 -7.21
N ALA A 211 9.96 21.37 -6.78
CA ALA A 211 9.12 21.83 -5.68
C ALA A 211 9.90 21.85 -4.35
N ALA A 212 10.67 20.80 -4.06
CA ALA A 212 11.50 20.72 -2.86
C ALA A 212 12.59 21.80 -2.85
N PHE A 213 13.24 22.03 -4.00
CA PHE A 213 14.24 23.09 -4.16
C PHE A 213 13.63 24.47 -3.94
N SER A 214 12.49 24.77 -4.59
CA SER A 214 11.80 26.06 -4.45
C SER A 214 11.39 26.33 -3.00
N HIS A 215 10.89 25.32 -2.28
CA HIS A 215 10.56 25.48 -0.86
C HIS A 215 11.82 25.67 0.00
N GLY A 216 12.91 24.95 -0.30
CA GLY A 216 14.20 25.13 0.35
C GLY A 216 14.76 26.54 0.21
N GLU A 217 14.62 27.18 -0.95
CA GLU A 217 15.00 28.59 -1.14
C GLU A 217 14.19 29.54 -0.26
N LYS A 218 12.87 29.30 -0.13
CA LYS A 218 12.01 30.10 0.75
C LYS A 218 12.41 29.97 2.22
N LEU A 219 12.76 28.76 2.66
CA LEU A 219 13.29 28.52 4.02
C LEU A 219 14.62 29.25 4.24
N ALA A 220 15.54 29.21 3.28
CA ALA A 220 16.81 29.91 3.35
C ALA A 220 16.64 31.44 3.44
N ARG A 221 15.62 32.00 2.79
CA ARG A 221 15.26 33.42 2.86
C ARG A 221 14.41 33.78 4.08
N SER A 222 14.08 32.81 4.94
CA SER A 222 13.16 32.99 6.08
C SER A 222 11.77 33.54 5.69
N GLU A 223 11.32 33.27 4.46
CA GLU A 223 9.98 33.66 3.98
C GLU A 223 8.87 32.73 4.52
N VAL A 224 9.26 31.52 4.93
CA VAL A 224 8.36 30.48 5.45
C VAL A 224 8.91 29.88 6.74
N TYR A 225 8.01 29.34 7.55
CA TYR A 225 8.36 28.65 8.79
C TYR A 225 8.64 27.17 8.52
N LEU A 226 9.62 26.62 9.24
CA LEU A 226 9.85 25.19 9.33
C LEU A 226 8.69 24.57 10.13
N PHE A 227 8.04 23.55 9.57
CA PHE A 227 6.91 22.86 10.22
C PHE A 227 5.73 23.80 10.53
N ASP A 228 5.60 24.93 9.81
CA ASP A 228 4.65 26.04 10.02
C ASP A 228 4.74 26.71 11.40
N GLN A 229 5.75 26.40 12.21
CA GLN A 229 5.82 26.82 13.60
C GLN A 229 7.19 27.38 13.99
N ILE A 230 8.27 26.88 13.39
CA ILE A 230 9.64 27.18 13.81
C ILE A 230 10.26 28.15 12.80
N PRO A 231 10.66 29.37 13.20
CA PRO A 231 11.35 30.26 12.28
C PRO A 231 12.72 29.66 11.92
N PRO A 232 13.13 29.68 10.64
CA PRO A 232 14.40 29.07 10.21
C PRO A 232 15.63 29.59 10.98
N SER A 233 15.59 30.86 11.39
CA SER A 233 16.63 31.51 12.19
C SER A 233 16.87 30.84 13.55
N ALA A 234 15.85 30.24 14.17
CA ALA A 234 16.00 29.54 15.45
C ALA A 234 16.94 28.33 15.32
N LEU A 235 16.81 27.57 14.22
CA LEU A 235 17.67 26.43 13.94
C LEU A 235 19.12 26.84 13.70
N MET A 236 19.30 27.93 12.94
CA MET A 236 20.62 28.47 12.59
C MET A 236 21.39 28.97 13.83
N ALA A 237 20.68 29.46 14.85
CA ALA A 237 21.28 30.04 16.05
C ALA A 237 21.71 28.98 17.08
N THR A 238 20.97 27.88 17.22
CA THR A 238 21.15 26.92 18.32
C THR A 238 21.63 25.54 17.89
N GLY A 239 21.54 25.18 16.60
CA GLY A 239 21.89 23.85 16.10
C GLY A 239 21.13 22.71 16.80
N THR A 240 20.00 23.02 17.42
CA THR A 240 19.15 22.13 18.23
C THR A 240 17.69 22.30 17.84
N ILE A 241 16.99 21.19 17.75
CA ILE A 241 15.55 21.05 17.48
C ILE A 241 14.93 20.37 18.68
#